data_AF-A0A7L2IG04-F1
#
_entry.id   AF-A0A7L2IG04-F1
#
_cell.length_a   1.000
_cell.length_b   1.000
_cell.length_c   1.000
_cell.angle_alpha   90.00
_cell.angle_beta   90.00
_cell.angle_gamma   90.00
#
_symmetry.space_group_name_H-M   'P 1'
#
loop_
_entity.id
_entity.type
_entity.pdbx_description
1 polymer ?
#
loop_
_entity_poly.entity_id
_entity_poly.type
_entity_poly.pdbx_seq_one_letter_code
_entity_poly.pdbx_strand_id
1 'polypeptide(L)'
;QVRISYFGESGGVPIGRAMLYLTCVEVSLDADTSRSGAVSRTLLDKATWTWGPEGHGAILLVNCDQDDPRGRMSRSKKPDNLDTTIRSYADLKDMSQMVLRTRGPRTIFTGHRLVLHTDYSNADKVGVFYSGNSMALEEYKHVLGGLKLAYTIKPSRHQDESIFYVEGLSFPDVDFSGLVAFHVTLLESPEKVPAVLRGLGVSRSKEQKIPNLVPSSQDLLETPIFTDTVVFRVAPWIMTPNTLAPLEVFVCSVQNNEGFVAAVRAMAEKAECPLTVCPVPENRQDRWIQDEIEFGYIQAPHKTFPVVLDSPRDGGLVDFPVRRILGPDFGYVARQAPEGVSGLDSFGNLEVSPPVSVQGKEYPLGRILIGSSFPR
;
A
#
# COMPACT_ATOMS: atom_id res chain seq x y z
N GLN A 1 8.64 -27.63 28.35
CA GLN A 1 9.63 -27.40 29.43
C GLN A 1 10.91 -28.15 29.10
N VAL A 2 12.06 -27.61 29.46
CA VAL A 2 13.38 -28.23 29.32
C VAL A 2 14.03 -28.31 30.70
N ARG A 3 14.59 -29.46 31.06
CA ARG A 3 15.29 -29.67 32.33
C ARG A 3 16.77 -29.93 32.04
N ILE A 4 17.63 -29.09 32.60
CA ILE A 4 19.08 -29.20 32.50
C ILE A 4 19.59 -29.72 33.84
N SER A 5 20.41 -30.77 33.81
CA SER A 5 21.03 -31.37 35.00
C SER A 5 22.54 -31.29 34.88
N TYR A 6 23.21 -30.70 35.86
CA TYR A 6 24.66 -30.57 35.92
C TYR A 6 25.23 -31.71 36.76
N PHE A 7 26.31 -32.34 36.31
CA PHE A 7 26.95 -33.48 36.99
C PHE A 7 28.42 -33.15 37.26
N GLY A 8 28.94 -33.59 38.41
CA GLY A 8 30.37 -33.52 38.73
C GLY A 8 31.13 -34.76 38.23
N GLU A 9 32.46 -34.71 38.29
CA GLU A 9 33.37 -35.75 37.76
C GLU A 9 33.13 -37.15 38.35
N SER A 10 32.69 -37.25 39.60
CA SER A 10 32.44 -38.53 40.28
C SER A 10 31.18 -39.28 39.79
N GLY A 11 30.35 -38.65 38.94
CA GLY A 11 29.17 -39.27 38.32
C GLY A 11 28.07 -39.70 39.30
N GLY A 12 26.88 -40.02 38.77
CA GLY A 12 25.81 -40.71 39.51
C GLY A 12 24.66 -39.84 40.05
N VAL A 13 24.89 -38.59 40.48
CA VAL A 13 23.83 -37.68 40.97
C VAL A 13 24.03 -36.26 40.43
N PRO A 14 22.97 -35.58 39.92
CA PRO A 14 23.08 -34.19 39.52
C PRO A 14 23.47 -33.29 40.70
N ILE A 15 24.52 -32.48 40.54
CA ILE A 15 24.95 -31.47 41.51
C ILE A 15 24.13 -30.17 41.42
N GLY A 16 23.39 -29.99 40.33
CA GLY A 16 22.51 -28.84 40.13
C GLY A 16 21.46 -29.13 39.05
N ARG A 17 20.35 -28.40 39.10
CA ARG A 17 19.30 -28.47 38.07
C ARG A 17 18.85 -27.06 37.70
N ALA A 18 18.65 -26.84 36.40
CA ALA A 18 17.98 -25.66 35.88
C ALA A 18 16.73 -26.08 35.10
N MET A 19 15.67 -25.28 35.23
CA MET A 19 14.40 -25.50 34.55
C MET A 19 14.14 -24.33 33.60
N LEU A 20 13.82 -24.64 32.35
CA LEU A 20 13.39 -23.67 31.35
C LEU A 20 11.94 -23.98 30.95
N TYR A 21 11.06 -23.02 31.19
CA TYR A 21 9.65 -23.09 30.78
C TYR A 21 9.49 -22.29 29.49
N LEU A 22 8.89 -22.93 28.49
CA LEU A 22 8.69 -22.36 27.15
C LEU A 22 7.19 -22.23 26.91
N THR A 23 6.79 -21.06 26.42
CA THR A 23 5.45 -20.84 25.87
C THR A 23 5.60 -20.63 24.38
N CYS A 24 5.06 -21.53 23.57
CA CYS A 24 5.09 -21.40 22.12
C CYS A 24 3.91 -20.54 21.67
N VAL A 25 4.21 -19.54 20.85
CA VAL A 25 3.22 -18.66 20.20
C VAL A 25 3.57 -18.59 18.72
N GLU A 26 2.56 -18.69 17.89
CA GLU A 26 2.65 -18.44 16.46
C GLU A 26 2.24 -17.00 16.20
N VAL A 27 3.07 -16.27 15.45
CA VAL A 27 2.79 -14.91 14.97
C VAL A 27 3.28 -14.88 13.52
N SER A 28 2.37 -14.61 12.58
CA SER A 28 2.71 -14.49 11.15
C SER A 28 1.93 -13.34 10.53
N LEU A 29 2.63 -12.37 9.94
CA LEU A 29 2.04 -11.31 9.13
C LEU A 29 2.10 -11.71 7.65
N ASP A 30 0.97 -12.00 7.02
CA ASP A 30 0.93 -12.59 5.69
C ASP A 30 0.30 -11.63 4.66
N ALA A 31 0.71 -11.76 3.40
CA ALA A 31 0.16 -11.04 2.25
C ALA A 31 0.13 -11.96 1.01
N ASP A 32 -0.50 -11.54 -0.08
CA ASP A 32 -0.56 -12.31 -1.35
C ASP A 32 0.79 -12.27 -2.10
N THR A 33 1.79 -12.96 -1.55
CA THR A 33 3.16 -13.01 -2.10
C THR A 33 3.28 -13.81 -3.39
N SER A 34 2.36 -14.75 -3.63
CA SER A 34 2.27 -15.54 -4.85
C SER A 34 1.49 -14.84 -5.97
N ARG A 35 0.92 -13.67 -5.72
CA ARG A 35 0.15 -12.88 -6.69
C ARG A 35 -1.04 -13.65 -7.27
N SER A 36 -1.73 -14.37 -6.39
CA SER A 36 -2.86 -15.25 -6.71
C SER A 36 -4.23 -14.56 -6.62
N GLY A 37 -4.28 -13.35 -6.05
CA GLY A 37 -5.50 -12.64 -5.69
C GLY A 37 -5.99 -12.92 -4.26
N ALA A 38 -5.34 -13.80 -3.50
CA ALA A 38 -5.74 -14.15 -2.13
C ALA A 38 -4.55 -14.31 -1.18
N VAL A 39 -4.72 -13.87 0.07
CA VAL A 39 -3.68 -14.01 1.10
C VAL A 39 -3.65 -15.45 1.62
N SER A 40 -2.51 -16.11 1.43
CA SER A 40 -2.26 -17.46 1.93
C SER A 40 -1.01 -17.50 2.81
N ARG A 41 -0.90 -18.56 3.62
CA ARG A 41 0.35 -18.86 4.33
C ARG A 41 1.38 -19.31 3.31
N THR A 42 2.62 -18.84 3.47
CA THR A 42 3.71 -19.16 2.55
C THR A 42 4.97 -19.55 3.31
N LEU A 43 5.82 -20.34 2.64
CA LEU A 43 7.19 -20.61 3.09
C LEU A 43 8.20 -19.68 2.40
N LEU A 44 7.75 -18.85 1.45
CA LEU A 44 8.59 -17.86 0.78
C LEU A 44 9.00 -16.76 1.75
N ASP A 45 10.17 -16.17 1.50
CA ASP A 45 10.63 -15.00 2.23
C ASP A 45 9.81 -13.76 1.81
N LYS A 46 8.76 -13.50 2.58
CA LYS A 46 7.84 -12.38 2.43
C LYS A 46 8.46 -11.01 2.73
N ALA A 47 9.68 -10.95 3.26
CA ALA A 47 10.44 -9.71 3.44
C ALA A 47 11.19 -9.28 2.16
N THR A 48 11.08 -10.05 1.07
CA THR A 48 11.71 -9.73 -0.22
C THR A 48 10.69 -9.64 -1.35
N TRP A 49 11.06 -8.90 -2.40
CA TRP A 49 10.24 -8.75 -3.60
C TRP A 49 11.10 -8.92 -4.84
N THR A 50 10.70 -9.80 -5.75
CA THR A 50 11.48 -10.17 -6.94
C THR A 50 10.65 -10.07 -8.23
N TRP A 51 11.29 -9.61 -9.31
CA TRP A 51 10.69 -9.52 -10.65
C TRP A 51 10.65 -10.88 -11.35
N GLY A 52 9.79 -10.98 -12.36
CA GLY A 52 9.71 -12.14 -13.25
C GLY A 52 8.60 -13.12 -12.90
N PRO A 53 8.39 -14.15 -13.75
CA PRO A 53 7.30 -15.13 -13.61
C PRO A 53 7.44 -15.99 -12.35
N GLU A 54 8.68 -16.33 -11.96
CA GLU A 54 8.99 -17.04 -10.71
C GLU A 54 9.21 -16.09 -9.52
N GLY A 55 9.02 -14.78 -9.75
CA GLY A 55 9.19 -13.77 -8.72
C GLY A 55 8.02 -13.72 -7.75
N HIS A 56 8.28 -13.26 -6.53
CA HIS A 56 7.31 -13.21 -5.45
C HIS A 56 7.28 -11.83 -4.79
N GLY A 57 6.33 -11.67 -3.87
CA GLY A 57 6.11 -10.44 -3.12
C GLY A 57 4.78 -9.79 -3.51
N ALA A 58 4.14 -9.16 -2.53
CA ALA A 58 2.81 -8.61 -2.67
C ALA A 58 2.83 -7.33 -3.52
N ILE A 59 1.68 -7.02 -4.14
CA ILE A 59 1.49 -5.82 -4.96
C ILE A 59 0.44 -4.94 -4.29
N LEU A 60 0.66 -3.64 -4.30
CA LEU A 60 -0.20 -2.61 -3.71
C LEU A 60 -0.63 -1.62 -4.80
N LEU A 61 -1.92 -1.29 -4.87
CA LEU A 61 -2.40 -0.23 -5.76
C LEU A 61 -2.34 1.13 -5.06
N VAL A 62 -2.10 2.19 -5.84
CA VAL A 62 -2.37 3.55 -5.37
C VAL A 62 -3.89 3.77 -5.46
N ASN A 63 -4.54 4.06 -4.34
CA ASN A 63 -6.00 4.22 -4.24
C ASN A 63 -6.44 5.60 -4.75
N CYS A 64 -6.24 5.80 -6.06
CA CYS A 64 -6.28 7.11 -6.70
C CYS A 64 -7.59 7.39 -7.45
N ASP A 65 -8.58 6.52 -7.36
CA ASP A 65 -9.94 6.71 -7.88
C ASP A 65 -10.85 7.29 -6.80
N GLN A 66 -12.16 7.31 -7.06
CA GLN A 66 -13.12 7.98 -6.17
C GLN A 66 -14.43 7.20 -6.07
N ASP A 67 -14.50 6.34 -5.05
CA ASP A 67 -15.59 5.43 -4.73
C ASP A 67 -16.58 5.92 -3.66
N ASP A 68 -16.26 6.98 -2.92
CA ASP A 68 -17.21 7.69 -2.06
C ASP A 68 -18.44 8.16 -2.87
N PRO A 69 -19.64 7.66 -2.56
CA PRO A 69 -20.86 8.07 -3.25
C PRO A 69 -21.11 9.59 -3.19
N ARG A 70 -20.60 10.28 -2.17
CA ARG A 70 -20.71 11.74 -2.02
C ARG A 70 -19.83 12.50 -3.02
N GLY A 71 -18.75 11.87 -3.52
CA GLY A 71 -17.89 12.42 -4.55
C GLY A 71 -18.60 12.61 -5.88
N ARG A 72 -19.59 11.77 -6.22
CA ARG A 72 -20.32 11.81 -7.51
C ARG A 72 -21.02 13.14 -7.78
N MET A 73 -21.51 13.81 -6.73
CA MET A 73 -22.20 15.11 -6.83
C MET A 73 -21.28 16.30 -6.51
N SER A 74 -20.04 16.06 -6.13
CA SER A 74 -19.09 17.10 -5.73
C SER A 74 -18.44 17.76 -6.96
N ARG A 75 -18.38 19.09 -6.95
CA ARG A 75 -17.56 19.87 -7.91
C ARG A 75 -16.06 19.80 -7.61
N SER A 76 -15.70 19.26 -6.44
CA SER A 76 -14.34 19.06 -5.96
C SER A 76 -14.16 17.59 -5.62
N LYS A 77 -14.17 16.74 -6.65
CA LYS A 77 -13.82 15.33 -6.49
C LYS A 77 -12.38 15.22 -6.02
N LYS A 78 -12.11 14.24 -5.18
CA LYS A 78 -10.80 13.96 -4.63
C LYS A 78 -10.58 12.46 -4.67
N PRO A 79 -9.39 11.99 -5.01
CA PRO A 79 -9.04 10.59 -4.85
C PRO A 79 -9.23 10.10 -3.40
N ASP A 80 -9.54 8.83 -3.21
CA ASP A 80 -9.82 8.25 -1.90
C ASP A 80 -8.59 8.25 -0.98
N ASN A 81 -7.39 8.07 -1.54
CA ASN A 81 -6.11 8.16 -0.79
C ASN A 81 -5.76 9.55 -0.22
N LEU A 82 -6.61 10.57 -0.40
CA LEU A 82 -6.40 11.90 0.16
C LEU A 82 -7.02 12.10 1.55
N ASP A 83 -7.72 11.11 2.08
CA ASP A 83 -8.17 11.12 3.46
C ASP A 83 -7.95 9.77 4.17
N THR A 84 -8.38 9.66 5.42
CA THR A 84 -8.14 8.48 6.25
C THR A 84 -9.43 7.78 6.63
N THR A 85 -10.43 7.77 5.76
CA THR A 85 -11.77 7.25 6.07
C THR A 85 -12.36 6.43 4.94
N ILE A 86 -12.71 5.20 5.26
CA ILE A 86 -13.41 4.29 4.34
C ILE A 86 -14.90 4.60 4.36
N ARG A 87 -15.48 4.78 3.18
CA ARG A 87 -16.91 5.14 3.03
C ARG A 87 -17.67 4.29 2.02
N SER A 88 -16.96 3.38 1.35
CA SER A 88 -17.51 2.46 0.36
C SER A 88 -16.90 1.08 0.54
N TYR A 89 -17.65 0.03 0.20
CA TYR A 89 -17.09 -1.30 0.05
C TYR A 89 -16.35 -1.47 -1.28
N ALA A 90 -16.50 -0.54 -2.22
CA ALA A 90 -15.76 -0.51 -3.47
C ALA A 90 -14.29 -0.15 -3.19
N ASP A 91 -14.06 0.94 -2.45
CA ASP A 91 -12.77 1.38 -1.89
C ASP A 91 -11.96 0.23 -1.23
N LEU A 92 -12.60 -0.63 -0.44
CA LEU A 92 -11.93 -1.81 0.15
C LEU A 92 -11.42 -2.85 -0.88
N LYS A 93 -11.95 -2.87 -2.11
CA LYS A 93 -11.54 -3.78 -3.18
C LYS A 93 -10.32 -3.28 -3.94
N ASP A 94 -10.01 -1.99 -3.84
CA ASP A 94 -8.79 -1.38 -4.39
C ASP A 94 -7.59 -1.61 -3.46
N MET A 95 -7.87 -1.85 -2.18
CA MET A 95 -6.88 -2.14 -1.16
C MET A 95 -6.40 -3.60 -1.18
N SER A 96 -5.12 -3.77 -0.89
CA SER A 96 -4.52 -5.08 -0.69
C SER A 96 -4.75 -5.58 0.74
N GLN A 97 -5.06 -6.87 0.88
CA GLN A 97 -5.19 -7.47 2.21
C GLN A 97 -3.83 -7.83 2.80
N MET A 98 -3.67 -7.56 4.10
CA MET A 98 -2.57 -8.03 4.93
C MET A 98 -3.17 -8.71 6.17
N VAL A 99 -2.80 -9.97 6.43
CA VAL A 99 -3.46 -10.80 7.44
C VAL A 99 -2.47 -11.17 8.52
N LEU A 100 -2.72 -10.71 9.75
CA LEU A 100 -1.99 -11.16 10.92
C LEU A 100 -2.66 -12.40 11.50
N ARG A 101 -1.92 -13.49 11.58
CA ARG A 101 -2.35 -14.75 12.20
C ARG A 101 -1.60 -14.94 13.51
N THR A 102 -2.36 -15.21 14.57
CA THR A 102 -1.79 -15.53 15.89
C THR A 102 -2.36 -16.83 16.43
N ARG A 103 -1.52 -17.62 17.09
CA ARG A 103 -1.96 -18.83 17.81
C ARG A 103 -1.16 -19.01 19.08
N GLY A 104 -1.84 -19.12 20.22
CA GLY A 104 -1.16 -19.36 21.49
C GLY A 104 -2.04 -19.14 22.72
N PRO A 105 -1.49 -19.32 23.93
CA PRO A 105 -2.22 -19.04 25.17
C PRO A 105 -2.52 -17.55 25.30
N ARG A 106 -3.79 -17.18 25.54
CA ARG A 106 -4.22 -15.77 25.66
C ARG A 106 -3.47 -14.99 26.75
N THR A 107 -2.97 -15.69 27.77
CA THR A 107 -2.22 -15.12 28.88
C THR A 107 -0.89 -14.50 28.45
N ILE A 108 -0.29 -14.91 27.33
CA ILE A 108 0.96 -14.32 26.83
C ILE A 108 0.79 -12.81 26.58
N PHE A 109 -0.35 -12.40 26.01
CA PHE A 109 -0.68 -11.02 25.65
C PHE A 109 -1.07 -10.14 26.84
N THR A 110 -0.98 -10.67 28.07
CA THR A 110 -1.15 -9.87 29.30
C THR A 110 0.16 -9.28 29.84
N GLY A 111 1.30 -9.82 29.38
CA GLY A 111 2.66 -9.32 29.67
C GLY A 111 3.49 -9.06 28.42
N HIS A 112 2.94 -9.31 27.24
CA HIS A 112 3.57 -9.03 25.95
C HIS A 112 2.62 -8.21 25.09
N ARG A 113 3.19 -7.32 24.28
CA ARG A 113 2.44 -6.43 23.40
C ARG A 113 2.75 -6.80 21.96
N LEU A 114 1.70 -6.95 21.14
CA LEU A 114 1.85 -7.21 19.71
C LEU A 114 1.60 -5.90 18.96
N VAL A 115 2.61 -5.43 18.23
CA VAL A 115 2.58 -4.11 17.59
C VAL A 115 2.81 -4.29 16.09
N LEU A 116 1.85 -3.83 15.29
CA LEU A 116 2.03 -3.64 13.85
C LEU A 116 2.61 -2.25 13.63
N HIS A 117 3.65 -2.12 12.82
CA HIS A 117 4.32 -0.85 12.56
C HIS A 117 4.91 -0.79 11.14
N THR A 118 5.25 0.41 10.70
CA THR A 118 5.93 0.68 9.43
C THR A 118 7.04 1.70 9.65
N ASP A 119 8.02 1.71 8.75
CA ASP A 119 9.11 2.67 8.79
C ASP A 119 8.60 4.09 8.54
N TYR A 120 9.27 5.06 9.17
CA TYR A 120 8.94 6.48 8.99
C TYR A 120 8.97 6.91 7.51
N SER A 121 9.91 6.38 6.72
CA SER A 121 10.04 6.66 5.28
C SER A 121 8.89 6.13 4.43
N ASN A 122 8.12 5.16 4.93
CA ASN A 122 6.98 4.58 4.23
C ASN A 122 5.66 5.22 4.67
N ALA A 123 5.65 5.92 5.81
CA ALA A 123 4.42 6.33 6.48
C ALA A 123 3.57 7.28 5.65
N ASP A 124 4.18 8.15 4.84
CA ASP A 124 3.48 9.04 3.91
C ASP A 124 3.14 8.38 2.56
N LYS A 125 3.56 7.13 2.35
CA LYS A 125 3.32 6.35 1.12
C LYS A 125 2.20 5.32 1.26
N VAL A 126 1.72 5.04 2.48
CA VAL A 126 0.74 3.98 2.75
C VAL A 126 -0.32 4.40 3.77
N GLY A 127 -1.53 3.89 3.58
CA GLY A 127 -2.61 3.88 4.57
C GLY A 127 -2.97 2.45 4.95
N VAL A 128 -3.23 2.19 6.23
CA VAL A 128 -3.67 0.86 6.70
C VAL A 128 -4.91 0.99 7.56
N PHE A 129 -5.92 0.17 7.25
CA PHE A 129 -7.21 0.17 7.90
C PHE A 129 -7.55 -1.15 8.57
N TYR A 130 -8.26 -1.07 9.68
CA TYR A 130 -8.70 -2.23 10.46
C TYR A 130 -10.02 -1.96 11.18
N SER A 131 -10.95 -2.91 11.11
CA SER A 131 -12.28 -2.84 11.74
C SER A 131 -12.47 -3.82 12.90
N GLY A 132 -11.43 -4.54 13.31
CA GLY A 132 -11.58 -5.61 14.30
C GLY A 132 -12.34 -6.80 13.73
N ASN A 133 -13.44 -7.16 14.40
CA ASN A 133 -14.36 -8.23 13.96
C ASN A 133 -15.61 -7.67 13.27
N SER A 134 -15.69 -6.35 13.05
CA SER A 134 -16.83 -5.71 12.41
C SER A 134 -16.65 -5.68 10.90
N MET A 135 -17.75 -5.81 10.16
CA MET A 135 -17.77 -5.55 8.71
C MET A 135 -18.40 -4.20 8.37
N ALA A 136 -18.89 -3.44 9.37
CA ALA A 136 -19.49 -2.14 9.15
C ALA A 136 -18.43 -1.09 8.76
N LEU A 137 -18.72 -0.26 7.75
CA LEU A 137 -17.77 0.70 7.18
C LEU A 137 -17.28 1.71 8.23
N GLU A 138 -18.17 2.17 9.09
CA GLU A 138 -17.91 3.13 10.17
C GLU A 138 -16.93 2.62 11.25
N GLU A 139 -16.73 1.30 11.33
CA GLU A 139 -15.80 0.70 12.29
C GLU A 139 -14.37 0.58 11.75
N TYR A 140 -14.14 0.78 10.46
CA TYR A 140 -12.79 0.79 9.90
C TYR A 140 -12.02 2.02 10.36
N LYS A 141 -10.91 1.77 11.06
CA LYS A 141 -10.04 2.80 11.59
C LYS A 141 -8.74 2.82 10.82
N HIS A 142 -8.27 4.01 10.46
CA HIS A 142 -6.92 4.22 9.99
C HIS A 142 -5.92 3.97 11.13
N VAL A 143 -5.16 2.88 11.04
CA VAL A 143 -4.28 2.37 12.10
C VAL A 143 -2.80 2.64 11.84
N LEU A 144 -2.35 2.70 10.58
CA LEU A 144 -1.00 3.12 10.19
C LEU A 144 -1.06 4.05 8.99
N GLY A 145 -0.08 4.97 8.89
CA GLY A 145 0.04 5.98 7.83
C GLY A 145 0.13 7.40 8.40
N GLY A 146 0.76 8.30 7.66
CA GLY A 146 1.07 9.67 8.07
C GLY A 146 1.81 9.71 9.41
N LEU A 147 1.16 10.25 10.44
CA LEU A 147 1.72 10.35 11.79
C LEU A 147 1.54 9.07 12.65
N LYS A 148 0.79 8.07 12.16
CA LYS A 148 0.54 6.81 12.87
C LYS A 148 1.53 5.75 12.41
N LEU A 149 2.63 5.59 13.13
CA LEU A 149 3.69 4.63 12.78
C LEU A 149 3.49 3.24 13.40
N ALA A 150 2.66 3.12 14.43
CA ALA A 150 2.48 1.87 15.16
C ALA A 150 1.04 1.71 15.67
N TYR A 151 0.55 0.47 15.68
CA TYR A 151 -0.76 0.08 16.17
C TYR A 151 -0.65 -1.16 17.06
N THR A 152 -1.25 -1.09 18.26
CA THR A 152 -1.26 -2.22 19.20
C THR A 152 -2.43 -3.14 18.90
N ILE A 153 -2.13 -4.41 18.70
CA ILE A 153 -3.10 -5.45 18.42
C ILE A 153 -3.34 -6.25 19.70
N LYS A 154 -4.61 -6.56 19.97
CA LYS A 154 -5.03 -7.35 21.13
C LYS A 154 -5.71 -8.62 20.67
N PRO A 155 -4.97 -9.73 20.49
CA PRO A 155 -5.57 -11.01 20.12
C PRO A 155 -6.65 -11.40 21.11
N SER A 156 -7.83 -11.67 20.57
CA SER A 156 -9.06 -11.90 21.32
C SER A 156 -9.35 -13.39 21.52
N ARG A 157 -8.67 -14.29 20.80
CA ARG A 157 -8.93 -15.74 20.79
C ARG A 157 -7.63 -16.54 20.92
N HIS A 158 -7.74 -17.86 21.17
CA HIS A 158 -6.58 -18.76 21.16
C HIS A 158 -5.91 -18.79 19.78
N GLN A 159 -6.73 -18.75 18.74
CA GLN A 159 -6.35 -18.57 17.35
C GLN A 159 -7.14 -17.36 16.85
N ASP A 160 -6.43 -16.38 16.31
CA ASP A 160 -7.03 -15.13 15.84
C ASP A 160 -6.44 -14.74 14.48
N GLU A 161 -7.29 -14.22 13.61
CA GLU A 161 -6.89 -13.65 12.32
C GLU A 161 -7.39 -12.21 12.25
N SER A 162 -6.47 -11.27 12.05
CA SER A 162 -6.78 -9.85 11.90
C SER A 162 -6.48 -9.45 10.46
N ILE A 163 -7.52 -9.04 9.73
CA ILE A 163 -7.44 -8.63 8.33
C ILE A 163 -7.31 -7.11 8.27
N PHE A 164 -6.18 -6.65 7.76
CA PHE A 164 -5.90 -5.25 7.46
C PHE A 164 -6.07 -5.00 5.96
N TYR A 165 -6.54 -3.81 5.63
CA TYR A 165 -6.63 -3.33 4.25
C TYR A 165 -5.60 -2.24 4.06
N VAL A 166 -4.78 -2.36 3.02
CA VAL A 166 -3.62 -1.51 2.76
C VAL A 166 -3.84 -0.79 1.43
N GLU A 167 -3.66 0.53 1.44
CA GLU A 167 -3.67 1.38 0.24
C GLU A 167 -2.31 2.04 0.02
N GLY A 168 -1.95 2.26 -1.25
CA GLY A 168 -0.85 3.13 -1.64
C GLY A 168 -1.31 4.58 -1.75
N LEU A 169 -0.51 5.51 -1.24
CA LEU A 169 -0.78 6.95 -1.29
C LEU A 169 0.04 7.66 -2.38
N SER A 170 1.06 6.99 -2.93
CA SER A 170 1.96 7.59 -3.91
C SER A 170 2.49 6.55 -4.88
N PHE A 171 2.58 6.93 -6.15
CA PHE A 171 3.24 6.14 -7.18
C PHE A 171 4.76 6.09 -6.95
N PRO A 172 5.46 5.05 -7.45
CA PRO A 172 6.92 5.08 -7.54
C PRO A 172 7.40 6.35 -8.24
N ASP A 173 8.45 6.97 -7.71
CA ASP A 173 9.00 8.24 -8.19
C ASP A 173 10.52 8.30 -7.94
N VAL A 174 11.16 9.42 -8.29
CA VAL A 174 12.63 9.62 -8.19
C VAL A 174 13.16 9.33 -6.77
N ASP A 175 12.40 9.68 -5.74
CA ASP A 175 12.74 9.51 -4.32
C ASP A 175 12.07 8.28 -3.67
N PHE A 176 11.26 7.51 -4.42
CA PHE A 176 10.50 6.39 -3.92
C PHE A 176 10.52 5.20 -4.88
N SER A 177 11.24 4.14 -4.49
CA SER A 177 11.40 2.91 -5.29
C SER A 177 10.10 2.11 -5.54
N GLY A 178 9.00 2.48 -4.87
CA GLY A 178 7.76 1.73 -4.84
C GLY A 178 7.73 0.60 -3.82
N LEU A 179 8.82 0.32 -3.09
CA LEU A 179 8.83 -0.71 -2.04
C LEU A 179 8.45 -0.13 -0.68
N VAL A 180 7.56 -0.82 0.02
CA VAL A 180 7.14 -0.48 1.39
C VAL A 180 7.10 -1.75 2.24
N ALA A 181 7.44 -1.60 3.53
CA ALA A 181 7.49 -2.70 4.48
C ALA A 181 6.53 -2.46 5.65
N PHE A 182 5.94 -3.57 6.13
CA PHE A 182 5.16 -3.61 7.35
C PHE A 182 5.71 -4.70 8.26
N HIS A 183 5.72 -4.42 9.55
CA HIS A 183 6.31 -5.29 10.54
C HIS A 183 5.30 -5.59 11.63
N VAL A 184 5.26 -6.82 12.12
CA VAL A 184 4.63 -7.14 13.40
C VAL A 184 5.73 -7.52 14.39
N THR A 185 5.72 -6.91 15.57
CA THR A 185 6.72 -7.17 16.62
C THR A 185 6.03 -7.56 17.92
N LEU A 186 6.49 -8.68 18.50
CA LEU A 186 6.13 -9.10 19.85
C LEU A 186 7.13 -8.48 20.83
N LEU A 187 6.64 -7.59 21.68
CA LEU A 187 7.40 -6.85 22.67
C LEU A 187 7.19 -7.45 24.06
N GLU A 188 8.27 -7.63 24.81
CA GLU A 188 8.22 -7.93 26.24
C GLU A 188 7.94 -6.64 27.02
N SER A 189 6.90 -6.64 27.86
CA SER A 189 6.65 -5.51 28.75
C SER A 189 7.48 -5.67 30.03
N PRO A 190 8.21 -4.62 30.46
CA PRO A 190 9.03 -4.69 31.66
C PRO A 190 8.24 -4.81 32.96
N GLU A 191 6.91 -4.59 32.95
CA GLU A 191 6.11 -4.51 34.18
C GLU A 191 5.65 -5.86 34.77
N LYS A 192 5.97 -7.02 34.17
CA LYS A 192 5.52 -8.31 34.74
C LYS A 192 6.57 -9.40 34.70
N VAL A 193 7.45 -9.42 35.70
CA VAL A 193 7.96 -10.69 36.21
C VAL A 193 6.75 -11.50 36.71
N PRO A 194 6.42 -12.67 36.13
CA PRO A 194 5.26 -13.43 36.54
C PRO A 194 5.33 -13.78 38.04
N ALA A 195 4.21 -13.62 38.75
CA ALA A 195 4.07 -13.99 40.16
C ALA A 195 4.44 -15.46 40.47
N VAL A 196 4.59 -16.30 39.44
CA VAL A 196 5.05 -17.70 39.54
C VAL A 196 6.45 -17.80 40.14
N LEU A 197 7.30 -16.77 40.05
CA LEU A 197 8.62 -16.73 40.68
C LEU A 197 8.61 -16.26 42.14
N ARG A 198 7.48 -15.77 42.68
CA ARG A 198 7.40 -15.40 44.11
C ARG A 198 7.23 -16.61 45.04
N GLY A 199 6.90 -17.79 44.50
CA GLY A 199 6.67 -19.02 45.27
C GLY A 199 7.89 -19.91 45.53
N LEU A 200 9.05 -19.59 44.93
CA LEU A 200 10.29 -20.33 45.17
C LEU A 200 11.21 -19.41 45.98
N GLY A 201 11.26 -19.64 47.29
CA GLY A 201 11.96 -18.81 48.27
C GLY A 201 13.45 -18.67 47.98
N VAL A 202 13.81 -17.66 47.18
CA VAL A 202 15.16 -17.11 47.16
C VAL A 202 15.17 -15.95 48.15
N SER A 203 15.64 -16.23 49.36
CA SER A 203 15.97 -15.21 50.35
C SER A 203 17.04 -14.30 49.75
N ARG A 204 16.67 -13.06 49.40
CA ARG A 204 17.66 -12.01 49.13
C ARG A 204 18.24 -11.58 50.48
N SER A 205 19.52 -11.88 50.70
CA SER A 205 20.32 -11.25 51.75
C SER A 205 20.19 -9.74 51.65
N LYS A 206 20.01 -9.09 52.80
CA LYS A 206 19.87 -7.64 52.94
C LYS A 206 21.09 -6.93 52.32
N GLU A 207 20.93 -6.37 51.12
CA GLU A 207 21.84 -5.35 50.61
C GLU A 207 21.48 -3.99 51.18
N GLN A 208 22.51 -3.34 51.70
CA GLN A 208 22.52 -2.04 52.33
C GLN A 208 22.18 -0.98 51.28
N LYS A 209 21.17 -0.13 51.55
CA LYS A 209 20.80 1.01 50.69
C LYS A 209 21.98 1.98 50.56
N ILE A 210 22.56 2.06 49.38
CA ILE A 210 23.37 3.20 48.92
C ILE A 210 22.40 4.17 48.21
N PRO A 211 22.31 5.45 48.59
CA PRO A 211 21.42 6.38 47.91
C PRO A 211 22.14 6.98 46.70
N ASN A 212 21.68 6.62 45.49
CA ASN A 212 21.46 7.48 44.31
C ASN A 212 21.63 6.70 43.00
N LEU A 213 20.75 7.02 42.04
CA LEU A 213 20.68 6.54 40.65
C LEU A 213 20.18 5.10 40.45
N VAL A 214 18.91 4.86 40.82
CA VAL A 214 18.12 3.81 40.16
C VAL A 214 17.07 4.55 39.31
N PRO A 215 17.04 4.38 37.97
CA PRO A 215 15.96 4.93 37.16
C PRO A 215 14.64 4.41 37.69
N SER A 216 13.62 5.27 37.72
CA SER A 216 12.28 4.86 38.07
C SER A 216 11.84 3.70 37.16
N SER A 217 11.00 2.79 37.65
CA SER A 217 10.52 1.63 36.88
C SER A 217 9.76 1.98 35.59
N GLN A 218 9.59 3.26 35.26
CA GLN A 218 9.05 3.77 34.01
C GLN A 218 10.07 3.89 32.87
N ASP A 219 11.37 3.68 33.14
CA ASP A 219 12.46 3.86 32.15
C ASP A 219 12.99 2.54 31.54
N LEU A 220 12.32 1.41 31.78
CA LEU A 220 12.68 0.15 31.12
C LEU A 220 12.09 0.14 29.70
N LEU A 221 12.96 0.07 28.70
CA LEU A 221 12.56 -0.05 27.30
C LEU A 221 11.92 -1.43 27.06
N GLU A 222 10.78 -1.45 26.36
CA GLU A 222 10.18 -2.69 25.86
C GLU A 222 11.22 -3.41 24.96
N THR A 223 11.37 -4.73 25.12
CA THR A 223 12.36 -5.51 24.36
C THR A 223 11.68 -6.30 23.24
N PRO A 224 12.11 -6.17 21.97
CA PRO A 224 11.59 -6.99 20.88
C PRO A 224 12.05 -8.44 21.01
N ILE A 225 11.08 -9.37 21.12
CA ILE A 225 11.33 -10.81 21.18
C ILE A 225 11.32 -11.43 19.78
N PHE A 226 10.42 -10.95 18.93
CA PHE A 226 10.18 -11.49 17.59
C PHE A 226 9.66 -10.39 16.68
N THR A 227 10.15 -10.36 15.44
CA THR A 227 9.64 -9.50 14.38
C THR A 227 9.44 -10.31 13.12
N ASP A 228 8.33 -10.06 12.45
CA ASP A 228 8.00 -10.63 11.15
C ASP A 228 7.57 -9.51 10.20
N THR A 229 7.93 -9.64 8.92
CA THR A 229 7.89 -8.53 7.96
C THR A 229 7.27 -8.96 6.65
N VAL A 230 6.45 -8.09 6.05
CA VAL A 230 5.98 -8.23 4.66
C VAL A 230 6.39 -7.01 3.86
N VAL A 231 6.80 -7.25 2.61
CA VAL A 231 7.11 -6.19 1.63
C VAL A 231 6.06 -6.18 0.52
N PHE A 232 5.59 -4.98 0.20
CA PHE A 232 4.76 -4.70 -0.96
C PHE A 232 5.53 -3.88 -1.98
N ARG A 233 5.21 -4.07 -3.27
CA ARG A 233 5.55 -3.12 -4.33
C ARG A 233 4.30 -2.39 -4.78
N VAL A 234 4.34 -1.06 -4.75
CA VAL A 234 3.33 -0.20 -5.37
C VAL A 234 3.35 -0.42 -6.89
N ALA A 235 2.19 -0.72 -7.47
CA ALA A 235 2.03 -0.91 -8.90
C ALA A 235 2.40 0.39 -9.66
N PRO A 236 3.16 0.30 -10.76
CA PRO A 236 3.45 1.45 -11.59
C PRO A 236 2.20 1.88 -12.38
N TRP A 237 2.19 3.13 -12.82
CA TRP A 237 1.29 3.60 -13.87
C TRP A 237 1.84 3.15 -15.24
N ILE A 238 0.97 2.58 -16.08
CA ILE A 238 1.35 1.98 -17.37
C ILE A 238 0.51 2.58 -18.50
N MET A 239 1.16 3.06 -19.56
CA MET A 239 0.53 3.59 -20.78
C MET A 239 0.04 2.49 -21.73
N THR A 240 -0.89 2.83 -22.61
CA THR A 240 -1.42 1.94 -23.65
C THR A 240 -0.97 2.38 -25.05
N PRO A 241 -0.32 1.52 -25.86
CA PRO A 241 0.03 1.88 -27.23
C PRO A 241 -1.20 1.86 -28.14
N ASN A 242 -1.16 2.65 -29.22
CA ASN A 242 -2.18 2.70 -30.28
C ASN A 242 -2.50 1.35 -30.96
N THR A 243 -1.72 0.30 -30.70
CA THR A 243 -1.97 -1.07 -31.19
C THR A 243 -2.93 -1.88 -30.34
N LEU A 244 -3.31 -1.39 -29.15
CA LEU A 244 -4.37 -2.00 -28.35
C LEU A 244 -5.75 -1.63 -28.89
N ALA A 245 -6.76 -2.45 -28.59
CA ALA A 245 -8.13 -2.18 -28.98
C ALA A 245 -8.64 -0.90 -28.28
N PRO A 246 -9.28 0.04 -29.01
CA PRO A 246 -9.83 1.24 -28.40
C PRO A 246 -11.06 0.90 -27.54
N LEU A 247 -11.19 1.57 -26.40
CA LEU A 247 -12.32 1.39 -25.48
C LEU A 247 -13.27 2.59 -25.42
N GLU A 248 -12.75 3.79 -25.62
CA GLU A 248 -13.52 5.03 -25.68
C GLU A 248 -12.72 6.09 -26.44
N VAL A 249 -13.42 6.95 -27.19
CA VAL A 249 -12.84 8.11 -27.87
C VAL A 249 -13.32 9.38 -27.17
N PHE A 250 -12.39 10.30 -26.91
CA PHE A 250 -12.69 11.62 -26.33
C PHE A 250 -12.45 12.72 -27.37
N VAL A 251 -13.37 13.69 -27.46
CA VAL A 251 -13.23 14.84 -28.35
C VAL A 251 -13.82 16.11 -27.74
N CYS A 252 -13.19 17.26 -27.95
CA CYS A 252 -13.76 18.55 -27.57
C CYS A 252 -14.66 19.12 -28.67
N SER A 253 -15.87 19.53 -28.30
CA SER A 253 -16.73 20.39 -29.12
C SER A 253 -16.41 21.85 -28.81
N VAL A 254 -15.98 22.60 -29.82
CA VAL A 254 -15.61 24.02 -29.74
C VAL A 254 -16.33 24.81 -30.83
N GLN A 255 -16.22 26.13 -30.83
CA GLN A 255 -16.89 26.94 -31.84
C GLN A 255 -16.42 26.59 -33.27
N ASN A 256 -17.36 26.40 -34.19
CA ASN A 256 -17.14 26.12 -35.62
C ASN A 256 -16.41 24.79 -35.93
N ASN A 257 -16.53 23.76 -35.09
CA ASN A 257 -15.96 22.42 -35.35
C ASN A 257 -17.00 21.30 -35.49
N GLU A 258 -18.28 21.63 -35.70
CA GLU A 258 -19.40 20.68 -35.70
C GLU A 258 -19.22 19.57 -36.75
N GLY A 259 -18.74 19.93 -37.95
CA GLY A 259 -18.45 18.97 -39.01
C GLY A 259 -17.33 17.99 -38.65
N PHE A 260 -16.33 18.43 -37.89
CA PHE A 260 -15.26 17.56 -37.39
C PHE A 260 -15.79 16.58 -36.34
N VAL A 261 -16.55 17.07 -35.35
CA VAL A 261 -17.14 16.22 -34.31
C VAL A 261 -18.08 15.18 -34.91
N ALA A 262 -18.86 15.55 -35.94
CA ALA A 262 -19.72 14.61 -36.67
C ALA A 262 -18.92 13.51 -37.39
N ALA A 263 -17.77 13.86 -37.99
CA ALA A 263 -16.89 12.89 -38.64
C ALA A 263 -16.24 11.92 -37.62
N VAL A 264 -15.78 12.43 -36.48
CA VAL A 264 -15.24 11.59 -35.38
C VAL A 264 -16.31 10.64 -34.84
N ARG A 265 -17.55 11.11 -34.71
CA ARG A 265 -18.69 10.26 -34.31
C ARG A 265 -18.94 9.12 -35.28
N ALA A 266 -18.99 9.41 -36.59
CA ALA A 266 -19.17 8.36 -37.59
C ALA A 266 -18.01 7.34 -37.60
N MET A 267 -16.78 7.79 -37.33
CA MET A 267 -15.62 6.91 -37.17
C MET A 267 -15.75 6.02 -35.92
N ALA A 268 -16.10 6.59 -34.77
CA ALA A 268 -16.28 5.86 -33.53
C ALA A 268 -17.41 4.83 -33.61
N GLU A 269 -18.54 5.18 -34.24
CA GLU A 269 -19.66 4.27 -34.52
C GLU A 269 -19.21 3.10 -35.41
N LYS A 270 -18.43 3.35 -36.47
CA LYS A 270 -17.87 2.31 -37.33
C LYS A 270 -16.87 1.40 -36.59
N ALA A 271 -16.16 1.94 -35.61
CA ALA A 271 -15.23 1.20 -34.76
C ALA A 271 -15.90 0.52 -33.56
N GLU A 272 -17.23 0.64 -33.42
CA GLU A 272 -18.00 0.16 -32.25
C GLU A 272 -17.45 0.69 -30.92
N CYS A 273 -16.91 1.90 -30.94
CA CYS A 273 -16.25 2.53 -29.79
C CYS A 273 -17.12 3.68 -29.24
N PRO A 274 -17.41 3.71 -27.93
CA PRO A 274 -18.05 4.85 -27.27
C PRO A 274 -17.35 6.18 -27.57
N LEU A 275 -18.14 7.25 -27.69
CA LEU A 275 -17.64 8.61 -27.89
C LEU A 275 -18.10 9.53 -26.75
N THR A 276 -17.15 10.13 -26.04
CA THR A 276 -17.38 11.20 -25.08
C THR A 276 -17.01 12.55 -25.68
N VAL A 277 -17.98 13.47 -25.70
CA VAL A 277 -17.80 14.83 -26.23
C VAL A 277 -17.73 15.82 -25.07
N CYS A 278 -16.58 16.48 -24.89
CA CYS A 278 -16.40 17.54 -23.91
C CYS A 278 -16.93 18.88 -24.46
N PRO A 279 -17.96 19.50 -23.85
CA PRO A 279 -18.59 20.70 -24.37
C PRO A 279 -17.88 22.00 -23.97
N VAL A 280 -18.17 23.09 -24.68
CA VAL A 280 -17.59 24.44 -24.46
C VAL A 280 -17.57 24.91 -23.00
N PRO A 281 -18.64 24.74 -22.19
CA PRO A 281 -18.62 25.18 -20.80
C PRO A 281 -17.54 24.52 -19.93
N GLU A 282 -17.02 23.37 -20.37
CA GLU A 282 -15.99 22.61 -19.67
C GLU A 282 -14.61 22.79 -20.28
N ASN A 283 -14.52 22.75 -21.61
CA ASN A 283 -13.24 22.89 -22.30
C ASN A 283 -12.78 24.34 -22.48
N ARG A 284 -13.65 25.34 -22.29
CA ARG A 284 -13.32 26.77 -22.41
C ARG A 284 -12.68 27.15 -23.75
N GLN A 285 -13.18 26.56 -24.84
CA GLN A 285 -12.66 26.67 -26.23
C GLN A 285 -11.30 25.98 -26.46
N ASP A 286 -10.79 25.27 -25.48
CA ASP A 286 -9.63 24.41 -25.65
C ASP A 286 -10.01 23.12 -26.39
N ARG A 287 -9.34 22.89 -27.50
CA ARG A 287 -9.61 21.75 -28.39
C ARG A 287 -8.63 20.60 -28.18
N TRP A 288 -7.58 20.82 -27.40
CA TRP A 288 -6.41 19.93 -27.33
C TRP A 288 -6.52 18.95 -26.16
N ILE A 289 -7.52 18.07 -26.20
CA ILE A 289 -7.72 17.07 -25.14
C ILE A 289 -6.53 16.10 -25.00
N GLN A 290 -5.84 15.81 -26.10
CA GLN A 290 -4.63 14.99 -26.13
C GLN A 290 -3.45 15.65 -25.39
N ASP A 291 -3.41 16.99 -25.32
CA ASP A 291 -2.30 17.68 -24.66
C ASP A 291 -2.45 17.74 -23.14
N GLU A 292 -3.68 17.57 -22.62
CA GLU A 292 -4.02 17.71 -21.21
C GLU A 292 -3.91 16.39 -20.44
N ILE A 293 -4.30 15.28 -21.06
CA ILE A 293 -4.43 13.99 -20.37
C ILE A 293 -3.82 12.85 -21.15
N GLU A 294 -3.27 11.89 -20.41
CA GLU A 294 -2.78 10.62 -20.93
C GLU A 294 -3.46 9.47 -20.18
N PHE A 295 -4.05 8.54 -20.91
CA PHE A 295 -4.73 7.40 -20.30
C PHE A 295 -3.76 6.25 -20.07
N GLY A 296 -3.63 5.85 -18.81
CA GLY A 296 -2.94 4.63 -18.44
C GLY A 296 -3.79 3.74 -17.55
N TYR A 297 -3.15 2.75 -16.93
CA TYR A 297 -3.78 1.86 -15.97
C TYR A 297 -2.81 1.44 -14.88
N ILE A 298 -3.38 0.92 -13.79
CA ILE A 298 -2.65 0.24 -12.72
C ILE A 298 -3.24 -1.14 -12.53
N GLN A 299 -2.41 -2.09 -12.11
CA GLN A 299 -2.81 -3.49 -12.03
C GLN A 299 -2.16 -4.20 -10.84
N ALA A 300 -3.01 -4.91 -10.09
CA ALA A 300 -2.66 -5.87 -9.07
C ALA A 300 -3.43 -7.18 -9.31
N PRO A 301 -3.07 -8.29 -8.65
CA PRO A 301 -3.75 -9.58 -8.84
C PRO A 301 -5.25 -9.57 -8.49
N HIS A 302 -5.67 -8.67 -7.59
CA HIS A 302 -7.04 -8.57 -7.10
C HIS A 302 -7.89 -7.50 -7.82
N LYS A 303 -7.26 -6.53 -8.50
CA LYS A 303 -7.95 -5.38 -9.10
C LYS A 303 -7.11 -4.72 -10.20
N THR A 304 -7.79 -4.16 -11.21
CA THR A 304 -7.20 -3.38 -12.29
C THR A 304 -8.16 -2.27 -12.66
N PHE A 305 -7.66 -1.06 -12.84
CA PHE A 305 -8.47 0.07 -13.29
C PHE A 305 -7.64 1.11 -14.05
N PRO A 306 -8.26 1.86 -14.98
CA PRO A 306 -7.60 2.96 -15.69
C PRO A 306 -7.28 4.12 -14.75
N VAL A 307 -6.18 4.82 -15.02
CA VAL A 307 -5.75 6.00 -14.28
C VAL A 307 -5.33 7.07 -15.28
N VAL A 308 -5.97 8.24 -15.21
CA VAL A 308 -5.58 9.40 -16.04
C VAL A 308 -4.38 10.10 -15.41
N LEU A 309 -3.33 10.30 -16.21
CA LEU A 309 -2.25 11.22 -15.89
C LEU A 309 -2.64 12.60 -16.43
N ASP A 310 -2.57 13.59 -15.57
CA ASP A 310 -2.92 15.00 -15.84
C ASP A 310 -1.65 15.83 -16.05
N SER A 311 -1.58 16.51 -17.20
CA SER A 311 -0.44 17.31 -17.62
C SER A 311 -0.37 18.62 -16.83
N PRO A 312 0.84 19.12 -16.50
CA PRO A 312 0.99 20.45 -15.92
C PRO A 312 0.69 21.60 -16.89
N ARG A 313 0.17 21.30 -18.09
CA ARG A 313 -0.24 22.29 -19.11
C ARG A 313 -1.24 23.31 -18.57
N ASP A 314 -2.17 22.89 -17.70
CA ASP A 314 -3.15 23.72 -16.99
C ASP A 314 -3.90 24.73 -17.88
N GLY A 315 -4.39 24.27 -19.03
CA GLY A 315 -5.08 25.11 -20.02
C GLY A 315 -6.58 25.29 -19.78
N GLY A 316 -7.37 25.36 -20.85
CA GLY A 316 -8.83 25.43 -20.74
C GLY A 316 -9.46 24.15 -20.18
N LEU A 317 -8.72 23.03 -20.26
CA LEU A 317 -9.11 21.69 -19.82
C LEU A 317 -8.62 21.31 -18.42
N VAL A 318 -7.99 22.21 -17.66
CA VAL A 318 -7.43 21.94 -16.32
C VAL A 318 -8.37 21.23 -15.34
N ASP A 319 -9.67 21.48 -15.42
CA ASP A 319 -10.67 20.86 -14.56
C ASP A 319 -11.23 19.53 -15.13
N PHE A 320 -10.97 19.22 -16.40
CA PHE A 320 -11.57 18.10 -17.12
C PHE A 320 -11.22 16.74 -16.51
N PRO A 321 -9.95 16.39 -16.23
CA PRO A 321 -9.61 15.09 -15.67
C PRO A 321 -10.30 14.85 -14.32
N VAL A 322 -10.24 15.82 -13.41
CA VAL A 322 -10.87 15.69 -12.08
C VAL A 322 -12.39 15.72 -12.15
N ARG A 323 -13.01 16.57 -12.98
CA ARG A 323 -14.48 16.69 -13.00
C ARG A 323 -15.16 15.57 -13.80
N ARG A 324 -14.58 15.16 -14.93
CA ARG A 324 -15.20 14.23 -15.88
C ARG A 324 -14.66 12.83 -15.82
N ILE A 325 -13.37 12.65 -15.56
CA ILE A 325 -12.73 11.33 -15.62
C ILE A 325 -12.67 10.67 -14.24
N LEU A 326 -12.15 11.36 -13.22
CA LEU A 326 -12.06 10.83 -11.86
C LEU A 326 -13.43 10.36 -11.34
N GLY A 327 -13.48 9.12 -10.91
CA GLY A 327 -14.68 8.46 -10.40
C GLY A 327 -14.41 7.01 -9.98
N PRO A 328 -15.47 6.22 -9.74
CA PRO A 328 -15.34 4.81 -9.37
C PRO A 328 -14.58 4.03 -10.44
N ASP A 329 -13.57 3.26 -10.04
CA ASP A 329 -12.70 2.47 -10.93
C ASP A 329 -12.05 3.33 -12.05
N PHE A 330 -11.82 4.63 -11.81
CA PHE A 330 -11.08 5.50 -12.71
C PHE A 330 -10.22 6.49 -11.93
N GLY A 331 -8.94 6.19 -11.83
CA GLY A 331 -7.99 6.93 -11.02
C GLY A 331 -7.51 8.24 -11.66
N TYR A 332 -6.93 9.09 -10.83
CA TYR A 332 -6.31 10.36 -11.22
C TYR A 332 -4.92 10.49 -10.60
N VAL A 333 -3.97 10.95 -11.40
CA VAL A 333 -2.64 11.35 -10.92
C VAL A 333 -2.15 12.57 -11.69
N ALA A 334 -1.46 13.47 -11.01
CA ALA A 334 -0.80 14.61 -11.61
C ALA A 334 0.62 14.76 -11.07
N ARG A 335 1.45 15.51 -11.79
CA ARG A 335 2.74 16.01 -11.30
C ARG A 335 2.82 17.50 -11.52
N GLN A 336 3.14 18.24 -10.46
CA GLN A 336 3.36 19.67 -10.56
C GLN A 336 4.72 19.93 -11.21
N ALA A 337 4.75 20.81 -12.20
CA ALA A 337 6.01 21.29 -12.75
C ALA A 337 6.69 22.22 -11.73
N PRO A 338 7.97 22.00 -11.37
CA PRO A 338 8.65 22.82 -10.39
C PRO A 338 8.82 24.29 -10.83
N GLU A 339 9.03 24.56 -12.12
CA GLU A 339 8.97 25.89 -12.76
C GLU A 339 9.06 25.75 -14.29
N GLY A 340 8.39 26.63 -15.06
CA GLY A 340 8.65 26.78 -16.51
C GLY A 340 7.99 25.75 -17.44
N VAL A 341 6.69 25.49 -17.28
CA VAL A 341 5.90 24.66 -18.22
C VAL A 341 6.07 25.16 -19.66
N SER A 342 6.35 24.23 -20.56
CA SER A 342 6.60 24.46 -21.97
C SER A 342 5.67 23.61 -22.85
N GLY A 343 5.74 23.81 -24.17
CA GLY A 343 5.01 22.95 -25.10
C GLY A 343 5.47 21.48 -25.08
N LEU A 344 6.65 21.16 -24.53
CA LEU A 344 7.11 19.77 -24.40
C LEU A 344 6.45 19.02 -23.23
N ASP A 345 5.79 19.74 -22.33
CA ASP A 345 5.07 19.17 -21.19
C ASP A 345 3.61 18.78 -21.54
N SER A 346 3.16 19.17 -22.74
CA SER A 346 1.88 18.74 -23.31
C SER A 346 1.95 17.26 -23.70
N PHE A 347 0.90 16.49 -23.40
CA PHE A 347 0.92 15.04 -23.61
C PHE A 347 0.76 14.56 -25.06
N GLY A 348 0.50 15.45 -26.02
CA GLY A 348 0.83 15.18 -27.42
C GLY A 348 2.31 14.88 -27.67
N ASN A 349 3.20 15.18 -26.71
CA ASN A 349 4.62 14.83 -26.70
C ASN A 349 4.95 13.59 -25.84
N LEU A 350 3.96 12.87 -25.31
CA LEU A 350 4.11 11.68 -24.48
C LEU A 350 3.39 10.50 -25.14
N GLU A 351 4.14 9.54 -25.67
CA GLU A 351 3.60 8.38 -26.38
C GLU A 351 4.24 7.07 -25.89
N VAL A 352 3.72 5.92 -26.31
CA VAL A 352 4.34 4.62 -25.99
C VAL A 352 4.39 3.71 -27.22
N SER A 353 5.52 3.04 -27.42
CA SER A 353 5.65 2.06 -28.50
C SER A 353 4.79 0.82 -28.25
N PRO A 354 4.46 0.03 -29.28
CA PRO A 354 4.03 -1.35 -29.09
C PRO A 354 5.11 -2.19 -28.37
N PRO A 355 4.79 -3.41 -27.91
CA PRO A 355 5.78 -4.35 -27.39
C PRO A 355 6.92 -4.59 -28.39
N VAL A 356 8.17 -4.57 -27.92
CA VAL A 356 9.36 -4.69 -28.77
C VAL A 356 10.44 -5.54 -28.12
N SER A 357 11.32 -6.10 -28.95
CA SER A 357 12.58 -6.72 -28.51
C SER A 357 13.76 -5.97 -29.13
N VAL A 358 14.72 -5.57 -28.30
CA VAL A 358 15.90 -4.81 -28.74
C VAL A 358 17.14 -5.53 -28.22
N GLN A 359 17.97 -6.02 -29.14
CA GLN A 359 19.24 -6.69 -28.81
C GLN A 359 19.10 -7.82 -27.76
N GLY A 360 18.03 -8.62 -27.87
CA GLY A 360 17.75 -9.72 -26.94
C GLY A 360 17.09 -9.32 -25.62
N LYS A 361 16.82 -8.03 -25.38
CA LYS A 361 16.01 -7.57 -24.24
C LYS A 361 14.57 -7.31 -24.68
N GLU A 362 13.63 -7.94 -23.99
CA GLU A 362 12.20 -7.76 -24.22
C GLU A 362 11.63 -6.56 -23.45
N TYR A 363 10.74 -5.84 -24.10
CA TYR A 363 9.93 -4.75 -23.55
C TYR A 363 8.46 -5.10 -23.82
N PRO A 364 7.85 -5.98 -23.00
CA PRO A 364 6.54 -6.55 -23.28
C PRO A 364 5.39 -5.53 -23.17
N LEU A 365 5.64 -4.38 -22.53
CA LEU A 365 4.70 -3.27 -22.40
C LEU A 365 5.09 -2.08 -23.31
N GLY A 366 6.04 -2.29 -24.23
CA GLY A 366 6.61 -1.22 -25.05
C GLY A 366 7.55 -0.30 -24.27
N ARG A 367 7.81 0.87 -24.85
CA ARG A 367 8.71 1.89 -24.30
C ARG A 367 8.10 3.26 -24.48
N ILE A 368 8.06 4.05 -23.40
CA ILE A 368 7.62 5.45 -23.43
C ILE A 368 8.57 6.25 -24.34
N LEU A 369 7.98 7.13 -25.14
CA LEU A 369 8.61 8.02 -26.09
C LEU A 369 8.24 9.46 -25.72
N ILE A 370 9.25 10.29 -25.50
CA ILE A 370 9.09 11.72 -25.25
C ILE A 370 10.01 12.51 -26.15
N GLY A 371 9.52 13.62 -26.72
CA GLY A 371 10.34 14.55 -27.49
C GLY A 371 11.17 15.45 -26.58
N SER A 372 12.40 15.75 -27.00
CA SER A 372 13.31 16.66 -26.29
C SER A 372 14.20 17.41 -27.28
N SER A 373 14.96 18.39 -26.79
CA SER A 373 16.00 19.07 -27.57
C SER A 373 17.27 18.23 -27.66
N PHE A 374 18.09 18.45 -28.69
CA PHE A 374 19.44 17.87 -28.74
C PHE A 374 20.26 18.26 -27.49
N PRO A 375 21.10 17.34 -26.97
CA PRO A 375 22.07 17.67 -25.93
C PRO A 375 22.96 18.84 -26.37
N ARG A 376 23.23 19.78 -25.46
CA ARG A 376 24.17 20.88 -25.70
C ARG A 376 25.61 20.44 -25.56
#